data_AF-A0A2G8DG73-F1
#
_entry.id   AF-A0A2G8DG73-F1
#
_cell.length_a   1.000
_cell.length_b   1.000
_cell.length_c   1.000
_cell.angle_alpha   90.00
_cell.angle_beta   90.00
_cell.angle_gamma   90.00
#
_symmetry.space_group_name_H-M   'P 1'
#
loop_
_entity.id
_entity.type
_entity.pdbx_description
1 polymer ?
#
loop_
_entity_poly.entity_id
_entity_poly.type
_entity_poly.pdbx_seq_one_letter_code
_entity_poly.pdbx_strand_id
1 'polypeptide(L)'
;MYIRSGDPVRTIIKIVGGIVYVVGIGLIIFSFASFFLAPYLSLVFGGVIVFLVLGFIATTLGRMLLAMAKTKSFSGPVSEQEPVRGRELKEDKTYDYTFVSDREARIEKTKSKSYSRCPECGAENEDNATKCSNCGASLVGYKKCSLCYMLNKKENRFCKNCGHDFTLD
;
A
#
# COMPACT_ATOMS: atom_id res chain seq x y z
N MET A 1 4.38 -0.80 -27.61
CA MET A 1 5.23 0.15 -26.86
C MET A 1 4.33 1.14 -26.15
N TYR A 2 4.06 0.95 -24.87
CA TYR A 2 3.36 1.96 -24.07
C TYR A 2 4.36 3.05 -23.73
N ILE A 3 4.23 4.20 -24.40
CA ILE A 3 4.97 5.41 -24.04
C ILE A 3 4.43 5.81 -22.67
N ARG A 4 5.22 5.54 -21.63
CA ARG A 4 4.97 6.04 -20.28
C ARG A 4 5.24 7.54 -20.32
N SER A 5 4.28 8.32 -20.81
CA SER A 5 4.27 9.76 -20.63
C SER A 5 4.23 10.00 -19.13
N GLY A 6 5.38 10.31 -18.53
CA GLY A 6 5.38 10.91 -17.21
C GLY A 6 4.63 12.23 -17.34
N ASP A 7 3.43 12.31 -16.79
CA ASP A 7 2.59 13.51 -16.87
C ASP A 7 3.46 14.73 -16.51
N PRO A 8 3.68 15.70 -17.41
CA PRO A 8 4.53 16.85 -17.12
C PRO A 8 4.05 17.59 -15.87
N VAL A 9 2.75 17.53 -15.60
CA VAL A 9 2.07 18.02 -14.40
C VAL A 9 2.65 17.42 -13.10
N ARG A 10 2.91 16.11 -13.05
CA ARG A 10 3.46 15.47 -11.84
C ARG A 10 4.90 15.89 -11.58
N THR A 11 5.69 16.03 -12.63
CA THR A 11 7.07 16.52 -12.53
C THR A 11 7.09 17.96 -12.02
N ILE A 12 6.21 18.82 -12.55
CA ILE A 12 6.05 20.21 -12.12
C ILE A 12 5.65 20.28 -10.63
N ILE A 13 4.66 19.49 -10.19
CA ILE A 13 4.21 19.48 -8.77
C ILE A 13 5.35 19.04 -7.82
N LYS A 14 6.18 18.08 -8.22
CA LYS A 14 7.35 17.66 -7.41
C LYS A 14 8.38 18.78 -7.28
N ILE A 15 8.69 19.46 -8.37
CA ILE A 15 9.67 20.56 -8.38
C ILE A 15 9.15 21.71 -7.52
N VAL A 16 7.90 22.14 -7.74
CA VAL A 16 7.29 23.23 -6.98
C VAL A 16 7.17 22.88 -5.48
N GLY A 17 6.66 21.69 -5.15
CA GLY A 17 6.55 21.24 -3.77
C GLY A 17 7.90 21.10 -3.06
N GLY A 18 8.94 20.65 -3.79
CA GLY A 18 10.31 20.59 -3.30
C GLY A 18 10.89 21.97 -2.97
N ILE A 19 10.72 22.95 -3.87
CA ILE A 19 11.19 24.32 -3.66
C ILE A 19 10.49 24.93 -2.43
N VAL A 20 9.16 24.85 -2.35
CA VAL A 20 8.38 25.40 -1.24
C VAL A 20 8.79 24.77 0.10
N TYR A 21 9.07 23.46 0.12
CA TYR A 21 9.55 22.77 1.31
C TYR A 21 10.93 23.27 1.77
N VAL A 22 11.89 23.40 0.85
CA VAL A 22 13.25 23.89 1.17
C VAL A 22 13.20 25.35 1.65
N VAL A 23 12.42 26.20 0.99
CA VAL A 23 12.23 27.59 1.42
C VAL A 23 11.63 27.66 2.82
N GLY A 24 10.60 26.85 3.11
CA GLY A 24 10.01 26.79 4.44
C GLY A 24 10.99 26.38 5.54
N ILE A 25 11.85 25.38 5.28
CA ILE A 25 12.92 24.99 6.21
C ILE A 25 13.91 26.15 6.41
N GLY A 26 14.29 26.83 5.33
CA GLY A 26 15.17 27.99 5.39
C GLY A 26 14.63 29.10 6.28
N LEU A 27 13.32 29.42 6.19
CA LEU A 27 12.67 30.41 7.04
C LEU A 27 12.65 30.02 8.51
N ILE A 28 12.45 28.73 8.82
CA ILE A 28 12.51 28.23 10.20
C ILE A 28 13.93 28.36 10.74
N ILE A 29 14.95 27.92 9.98
CA ILE A 29 16.36 28.03 10.39
C ILE A 29 16.74 29.50 10.59
N PHE A 30 16.34 30.39 9.68
CA PHE A 30 16.59 31.82 9.79
C PHE A 30 15.92 32.42 11.03
N SER A 31 14.69 32.02 11.35
CA SER A 31 13.99 32.41 12.58
C SER A 31 14.78 32.01 13.84
N PHE A 32 15.26 30.77 13.90
CA PHE A 32 16.10 30.31 15.02
C PHE A 32 17.47 31.00 15.08
N ALA A 33 18.13 31.19 13.94
CA ALA A 33 19.42 31.87 13.86
C ALA A 33 19.32 33.34 14.30
N SER A 34 18.19 34.00 14.02
CA SER A 34 17.93 35.39 14.42
C SER A 34 18.00 35.59 15.94
N PHE A 35 17.77 34.56 16.75
CA PHE A 35 17.95 34.61 18.21
C PHE A 35 19.42 34.84 18.59
N PHE A 36 20.35 34.18 17.90
CA PHE A 36 21.79 34.28 18.14
C PHE A 36 22.40 35.52 17.45
N LEU A 37 21.76 36.02 16.38
CA LEU A 37 22.17 37.24 15.67
C LEU A 37 21.52 38.51 16.22
N ALA A 38 20.65 38.41 17.24
CA ALA A 38 19.94 39.52 17.86
C ALA A 38 20.82 40.72 18.30
N PRO A 39 22.06 40.57 18.82
CA PRO A 39 22.89 41.72 19.15
C PRO A 39 23.49 42.45 17.93
N TYR A 40 23.41 41.84 16.73
CA TYR A 40 23.99 42.37 15.49
C TYR A 40 22.95 42.88 14.50
N LEU A 41 21.71 42.41 14.63
CA LEU A 41 20.57 42.77 13.78
C LEU A 41 19.47 43.33 14.67
N SER A 42 19.14 44.61 14.53
CA SER A 42 18.04 45.30 15.23
C SER A 42 16.64 44.74 14.91
N LEU A 43 16.57 43.56 14.29
CA LEU A 43 15.37 42.82 13.88
C LEU A 43 14.75 42.07 15.07
N VAL A 44 14.61 42.72 16.22
CA VAL A 44 14.29 42.00 17.45
C VAL A 44 12.77 41.96 17.68
N PHE A 45 12.29 40.74 17.94
CA PHE A 45 10.97 40.31 18.41
C PHE A 45 9.82 40.16 17.41
N GLY A 46 9.55 41.12 16.53
CA GLY A 46 8.37 41.03 15.65
C GLY A 46 8.48 39.93 14.58
N GLY A 47 9.65 39.83 13.95
CA GLY A 47 9.85 38.96 12.78
C GLY A 47 9.99 37.47 13.10
N VAL A 48 10.49 37.12 14.29
CA VAL A 48 10.82 35.72 14.64
C VAL A 48 9.59 34.81 14.58
N ILE A 49 8.50 35.26 15.22
CA ILE A 49 7.23 34.54 15.25
C ILE A 49 6.65 34.46 13.84
N VAL A 50 6.73 35.53 13.06
CA VAL A 50 6.22 35.59 11.69
C VAL A 50 6.96 34.60 10.78
N PHE A 51 8.29 34.58 10.81
CA PHE A 51 9.08 33.65 10.00
C PHE A 51 8.91 32.19 10.43
N LEU A 52 8.69 31.94 11.73
CA LEU A 52 8.41 30.60 12.24
C LEU A 52 7.04 30.12 11.72
N VAL A 53 6.00 30.93 11.85
CA VAL A 53 4.65 30.60 11.39
C VAL A 53 4.62 30.43 9.86
N LEU A 54 5.19 31.36 9.12
CA LEU A 54 5.28 31.27 7.65
C LEU A 54 6.11 30.05 7.21
N GLY A 55 7.21 29.77 7.89
CA GLY A 55 8.03 28.59 7.63
C GLY A 55 7.28 27.28 7.89
N PHE A 56 6.50 27.19 8.97
CA PHE A 56 5.68 26.01 9.25
C PHE A 56 4.57 25.81 8.23
N ILE A 57 3.89 26.89 7.81
CA ILE A 57 2.88 26.85 6.75
C ILE A 57 3.52 26.41 5.43
N ALA A 58 4.66 26.98 5.05
CA ALA A 58 5.35 26.61 3.82
C ALA A 58 5.83 25.15 3.82
N THR A 59 6.41 24.66 4.94
CA THR A 59 6.86 23.27 5.03
C THR A 59 5.71 22.26 4.99
N THR A 60 4.58 22.55 5.65
CA THR A 60 3.40 21.67 5.63
C THR A 60 2.78 21.61 4.22
N LEU A 61 2.63 22.75 3.54
CA LEU A 61 2.16 22.81 2.15
C LEU A 61 3.13 22.10 1.19
N GLY A 62 4.43 22.32 1.32
CA GLY A 62 5.45 21.65 0.50
C GLY A 62 5.42 20.13 0.65
N ARG A 63 5.30 19.62 1.89
CA ARG A 63 5.17 18.18 2.16
C ARG A 63 3.87 17.61 1.60
N MET A 64 2.77 18.34 1.68
CA MET A 64 1.47 17.94 1.14
C MET A 64 1.54 17.81 -0.39
N LEU A 65 2.13 18.78 -1.08
CA LEU A 65 2.32 18.74 -2.54
C LEU A 65 3.24 17.57 -2.98
N LEU A 66 4.33 17.33 -2.25
CA LEU A 66 5.21 16.17 -2.47
C LEU A 66 4.50 14.83 -2.22
N ALA A 67 3.62 14.78 -1.22
CA ALA A 67 2.80 13.61 -0.93
C ALA A 67 1.77 13.35 -2.05
N MET A 68 1.08 14.38 -2.52
CA MET A 68 0.16 14.30 -3.67
C MET A 68 0.87 13.84 -4.95
N ALA A 69 2.12 14.23 -5.15
CA ALA A 69 2.91 13.74 -6.28
C ALA A 69 3.38 12.28 -6.13
N LYS A 70 3.41 11.75 -4.90
CA LYS A 70 3.72 10.34 -4.60
C LYS A 70 2.48 9.46 -4.56
N THR A 71 1.31 9.99 -4.24
CA THR A 71 0.05 9.26 -4.34
C THR A 71 -0.17 8.92 -5.81
N LYS A 72 0.13 7.68 -6.17
CA LYS A 72 -0.35 7.12 -7.43
C LYS A 72 -1.87 7.27 -7.38
N SER A 73 -2.43 7.91 -8.39
CA SER A 73 -3.87 7.87 -8.65
C SER A 73 -4.17 6.41 -8.97
N PHE A 74 -4.38 5.60 -7.94
CA PHE A 74 -4.75 4.21 -8.10
C PHE A 74 -6.26 4.19 -8.36
N SER A 75 -6.62 4.48 -9.60
CA SER A 75 -7.93 4.18 -10.16
C SER A 75 -7.88 2.77 -10.76
N GLY A 76 -7.69 1.79 -9.88
CA GLY A 76 -7.79 0.36 -10.17
C GLY A 76 -8.64 -0.30 -9.08
N PRO A 77 -9.35 -1.39 -9.37
CA PRO A 77 -10.19 -2.07 -8.38
C PRO A 77 -9.36 -2.51 -7.17
N VAL A 78 -9.97 -2.42 -5.99
CA VAL A 78 -9.38 -2.52 -4.63
C VAL A 78 -8.66 -3.85 -4.32
N SER A 79 -8.71 -4.83 -5.22
CA SER A 79 -8.34 -6.23 -4.97
C SER A 79 -6.83 -6.53 -4.91
N GLU A 80 -5.93 -5.59 -5.19
CA GLU A 80 -4.50 -5.92 -5.36
C GLU A 80 -3.51 -5.00 -4.65
N GLN A 81 -3.85 -4.55 -3.44
CA GLN A 81 -2.95 -3.77 -2.58
C GLN A 81 -2.56 -4.54 -1.33
N GLU A 82 -1.59 -5.46 -1.44
CA GLU A 82 -0.80 -5.89 -0.28
C GLU A 82 0.55 -5.16 -0.25
N PRO A 83 0.94 -4.55 0.90
CA PRO A 83 2.22 -3.91 1.02
C PRO A 83 3.29 -4.97 1.35
N VAL A 84 4.08 -5.38 0.35
CA VAL A 84 5.31 -6.14 0.61
C VAL A 84 6.31 -5.19 1.27
N ARG A 85 6.26 -5.15 2.61
CA ARG A 85 7.20 -4.46 3.48
C ARG A 85 8.56 -5.14 3.30
N GLY A 86 9.49 -4.39 2.71
CA GLY A 86 10.86 -4.84 2.50
C GLY A 86 11.45 -5.42 3.79
N ARG A 87 11.77 -6.71 3.72
CA ARG A 87 12.80 -7.32 4.55
C ARG A 87 13.76 -8.06 3.62
N GLU A 88 14.96 -7.50 3.64
CA GLU A 88 16.22 -7.96 3.11
C GLU A 88 16.34 -9.48 3.01
N LEU A 89 16.59 -9.97 1.80
CA LEU A 89 17.37 -11.18 1.62
C LEU A 89 18.41 -10.86 0.55
N LYS A 90 19.64 -10.82 1.05
CA LYS A 90 20.89 -10.56 0.37
C LYS A 90 20.92 -11.22 -1.01
N GLU A 91 21.20 -10.39 -2.00
CA GLU A 91 22.23 -10.61 -3.00
C GLU A 91 23.09 -11.87 -2.76
N ASP A 92 22.79 -12.95 -3.48
CA ASP A 92 23.80 -13.91 -3.92
C ASP A 92 23.46 -14.48 -5.32
N LYS A 93 24.13 -13.87 -6.29
CA LYS A 93 24.78 -14.39 -7.50
C LYS A 93 24.16 -15.50 -8.39
N THR A 94 24.44 -15.23 -9.66
CA THR A 94 24.63 -16.13 -10.81
C THR A 94 23.37 -16.43 -11.62
N TYR A 95 23.08 -15.51 -12.54
CA TYR A 95 22.19 -15.81 -13.67
C TYR A 95 22.99 -16.56 -14.74
N ASP A 96 22.77 -17.86 -14.82
CA ASP A 96 23.11 -18.67 -16.00
C ASP A 96 21.91 -18.61 -16.96
N TYR A 97 22.03 -17.80 -18.02
CA TYR A 97 21.00 -17.66 -19.05
C TYR A 97 21.17 -18.78 -20.10
N THR A 98 20.87 -20.02 -19.72
CA THR A 98 20.52 -21.02 -20.74
C THR A 98 19.03 -20.86 -21.06
N PHE A 99 18.74 -20.47 -22.29
CA PHE A 99 17.41 -20.33 -22.88
C PHE A 99 16.62 -21.64 -22.75
N VAL A 100 15.91 -21.82 -21.63
CA VAL A 100 14.87 -22.84 -21.51
C VAL A 100 13.54 -22.12 -21.72
N SER A 101 12.80 -22.59 -22.71
CA SER A 101 11.57 -22.01 -23.22
C SER A 101 10.56 -21.62 -22.13
N ASP A 102 10.16 -20.35 -22.14
CA ASP A 102 9.21 -19.67 -21.24
C ASP A 102 7.81 -20.31 -21.08
N ARG A 103 7.54 -21.47 -21.71
CA ARG A 103 6.26 -22.18 -21.57
C ARG A 103 6.19 -23.03 -20.31
N GLU A 104 7.27 -23.70 -19.95
CA GLU A 104 7.26 -24.68 -18.84
C GLU A 104 7.40 -23.97 -17.48
N ALA A 105 8.18 -22.87 -17.42
CA ALA A 105 8.37 -22.07 -16.21
C ALA A 105 7.13 -21.25 -15.77
N ARG A 106 6.10 -21.11 -16.62
CA ARG A 106 4.82 -20.46 -16.24
C ARG A 106 3.85 -21.39 -15.52
N ILE A 107 3.98 -22.70 -15.66
CA ILE A 107 3.00 -23.66 -15.12
C ILE A 107 3.21 -23.87 -13.62
N GLU A 108 4.44 -23.74 -13.12
CA GLU A 108 4.75 -23.99 -11.70
C GLU A 108 4.57 -22.78 -10.77
N LYS A 109 4.48 -21.55 -11.31
CA LYS A 109 4.58 -20.32 -10.50
C LYS A 109 3.28 -19.80 -9.89
N THR A 110 2.14 -20.45 -10.13
CA THR A 110 0.83 -19.99 -9.61
C THR A 110 -0.04 -21.15 -9.10
N LYS A 111 0.48 -21.98 -8.20
CA LYS A 111 -0.41 -22.73 -7.30
C LYS A 111 -0.59 -21.91 -6.04
N SER A 112 -1.42 -20.86 -6.11
CA SER A 112 -1.89 -20.15 -4.92
C SER A 112 -2.51 -21.19 -4.00
N LYS A 113 -1.98 -21.31 -2.79
CA LYS A 113 -2.50 -22.26 -1.79
C LYS A 113 -3.92 -21.81 -1.44
N SER A 114 -4.91 -22.50 -1.98
CA SER A 114 -6.31 -22.15 -1.81
C SER A 114 -6.86 -22.80 -0.53
N TYR A 115 -7.53 -22.01 0.31
CA TYR A 115 -8.01 -22.41 1.63
C TYR A 115 -9.51 -22.13 1.80
N SER A 116 -10.12 -22.86 2.73
CA SER A 116 -11.54 -22.79 3.10
C SER A 116 -11.71 -22.61 4.61
N ARG A 117 -12.71 -21.84 5.03
CA ARG A 117 -12.98 -21.56 6.44
C ARG A 117 -14.11 -22.43 6.97
N CYS A 118 -13.86 -23.05 8.13
CA CYS A 118 -14.81 -23.92 8.80
C CYS A 118 -16.06 -23.13 9.24
N PRO A 119 -17.28 -23.64 8.98
CA PRO A 119 -18.52 -22.95 9.38
C PRO A 119 -18.75 -22.97 10.90
N GLU A 120 -18.15 -23.93 11.61
CA GLU A 120 -18.36 -24.12 13.05
C GLU A 120 -17.40 -23.28 13.91
N CYS A 121 -16.13 -23.18 13.51
CA CYS A 121 -15.10 -22.49 14.29
C CYS A 121 -14.34 -21.38 13.55
N GLY A 122 -14.59 -21.20 12.25
CA GLY A 122 -13.93 -20.17 11.44
C GLY A 122 -12.46 -20.43 11.09
N ALA A 123 -11.88 -21.56 11.51
CA ALA A 123 -10.51 -21.94 11.22
C ALA A 123 -10.27 -22.18 9.72
N GLU A 124 -9.08 -21.86 9.26
CA GLU A 124 -8.63 -22.09 7.88
C GLU A 124 -8.19 -23.55 7.71
N ASN A 125 -8.66 -24.17 6.64
CA ASN A 125 -8.35 -25.54 6.27
C ASN A 125 -7.97 -25.55 4.78
N GLU A 126 -7.29 -26.60 4.34
CA GLU A 126 -7.08 -26.83 2.91
C GLU A 126 -8.42 -26.91 2.18
N ASP A 127 -8.48 -26.46 0.92
CA ASP A 127 -9.74 -26.41 0.17
C ASP A 127 -10.47 -27.76 0.04
N ASN A 128 -9.70 -28.85 0.03
CA ASN A 128 -10.23 -30.21 -0.10
C ASN A 128 -10.22 -30.98 1.24
N ALA A 129 -10.03 -30.29 2.37
CA ALA A 129 -10.07 -30.91 3.68
C ALA A 129 -11.46 -31.49 3.95
N THR A 130 -11.53 -32.76 4.37
CA THR A 130 -12.79 -33.43 4.71
C THR A 130 -13.21 -33.17 6.15
N LYS A 131 -12.27 -32.78 7.02
CA LYS A 131 -12.48 -32.43 8.42
C LYS A 131 -11.72 -31.17 8.77
N CYS A 132 -12.24 -30.39 9.72
CA CYS A 132 -11.55 -29.23 10.24
C CYS A 132 -10.39 -29.65 11.14
N SER A 133 -9.20 -29.08 10.90
CA SER A 133 -7.99 -29.30 11.70
C SER A 133 -8.10 -28.77 13.12
N ASN A 134 -8.96 -27.79 13.37
CA ASN A 134 -9.12 -27.14 14.67
C ASN A 134 -10.26 -27.75 15.52
N CYS A 135 -11.46 -27.89 14.95
CA CYS A 135 -12.63 -28.35 15.72
C CYS A 135 -13.11 -29.78 15.36
N GLY A 136 -12.50 -30.45 14.38
CA GLY A 136 -12.90 -31.80 13.98
C GLY A 136 -14.21 -31.92 13.20
N ALA A 137 -14.91 -30.80 12.93
CA ALA A 137 -16.17 -30.79 12.17
C ALA A 137 -15.97 -31.35 10.75
N SER A 138 -16.95 -32.09 10.24
CA SER A 138 -16.97 -32.56 8.85
C SER A 138 -17.20 -31.39 7.90
N LEU A 139 -16.36 -31.27 6.88
CA LEU A 139 -16.44 -30.23 5.84
C LEU A 139 -16.99 -30.77 4.51
N VAL A 140 -17.34 -32.06 4.47
CA VAL A 140 -17.87 -32.74 3.28
C VAL A 140 -19.26 -32.18 2.93
N GLY A 141 -19.49 -31.91 1.64
CA GLY A 141 -20.79 -31.48 1.14
C GLY A 141 -21.05 -29.98 1.27
N TYR A 142 -20.06 -29.19 1.68
CA TYR A 142 -20.14 -27.73 1.68
C TYR A 142 -19.63 -27.14 0.35
N LYS A 143 -20.07 -25.93 0.04
CA LYS A 143 -19.52 -25.08 -1.03
C LYS A 143 -18.79 -23.89 -0.41
N LYS A 144 -17.68 -23.49 -1.02
CA LYS A 144 -16.87 -22.36 -0.57
C LYS A 144 -17.42 -21.05 -1.10
N CYS A 145 -17.50 -20.02 -0.25
CA CYS A 145 -17.75 -18.65 -0.70
C CYS A 145 -16.52 -18.05 -1.38
N SER A 146 -16.68 -17.50 -2.59
CA SER A 146 -15.63 -16.83 -3.36
C SER A 146 -15.14 -15.54 -2.68
N LEU A 147 -16.01 -14.85 -1.93
CA LEU A 147 -15.68 -13.58 -1.28
C LEU A 147 -15.06 -13.70 0.11
N CYS A 148 -15.61 -14.57 0.97
CA CYS A 148 -15.17 -14.66 2.37
C CYS A 148 -14.58 -16.03 2.75
N TYR A 149 -14.47 -16.94 1.79
CA TYR A 149 -13.92 -18.30 1.94
C TYR A 149 -14.62 -19.20 2.96
N MET A 150 -15.74 -18.75 3.54
CA MET A 150 -16.53 -19.54 4.48
C MET A 150 -17.27 -20.65 3.75
N LEU A 151 -17.16 -21.87 4.27
CA LEU A 151 -17.94 -23.00 3.79
C LEU A 151 -19.42 -22.82 4.16
N ASN A 152 -20.28 -23.05 3.18
CA ASN A 152 -21.73 -22.95 3.31
C ASN A 152 -22.37 -24.24 2.81
N LYS A 153 -23.56 -24.57 3.31
CA LYS A 153 -24.29 -25.73 2.77
C LYS A 153 -24.63 -25.48 1.30
N LYS A 154 -24.64 -26.53 0.48
CA LYS A 154 -24.84 -26.43 -0.98
C LYS A 154 -26.15 -25.74 -1.35
N GLU A 155 -27.19 -25.98 -0.57
CA GLU A 155 -28.54 -25.45 -0.71
C GLU A 155 -28.68 -23.95 -0.35
N ASN A 156 -27.70 -23.36 0.34
CA ASN A 156 -27.79 -21.94 0.72
C ASN A 156 -27.72 -21.07 -0.55
N ARG A 157 -28.71 -20.20 -0.77
CA ARG A 157 -28.64 -19.17 -1.83
C ARG A 157 -27.64 -18.05 -1.50
N PHE A 158 -27.55 -17.67 -0.23
CA PHE A 158 -26.65 -16.60 0.23
C PHE A 158 -25.61 -17.15 1.21
N CYS A 159 -24.42 -16.54 1.23
CA CYS A 159 -23.39 -16.83 2.21
C CYS A 159 -23.86 -16.39 3.60
N LYS A 160 -23.89 -17.30 4.57
CA LYS A 160 -24.30 -17.01 5.95
C LYS A 160 -23.36 -16.05 6.69
N ASN A 161 -22.13 -15.88 6.20
CA ASN A 161 -21.12 -15.02 6.82
C ASN A 161 -21.07 -13.61 6.21
N CYS A 162 -21.09 -13.49 4.87
CA CYS A 162 -20.93 -12.19 4.20
C CYS A 162 -22.12 -11.74 3.35
N GLY A 163 -23.17 -12.55 3.23
CA GLY A 163 -24.36 -12.21 2.44
C GLY A 163 -24.22 -12.37 0.91
N HIS A 164 -23.06 -12.80 0.40
CA HIS A 164 -22.83 -13.04 -1.03
C HIS A 164 -23.91 -13.94 -1.66
N ASP A 165 -24.49 -13.53 -2.78
CA ASP A 165 -25.45 -14.35 -3.53
C ASP A 165 -24.69 -15.33 -4.44
N PHE A 166 -24.83 -16.62 -4.17
CA PHE A 166 -24.20 -17.69 -4.95
C PHE A 166 -24.79 -17.85 -6.35
N THR A 167 -25.84 -17.10 -6.71
CA THR A 167 -26.41 -17.08 -8.07
C THR A 167 -25.74 -16.07 -9.00
N LEU A 168 -24.84 -15.22 -8.48
CA LEU A 168 -24.12 -14.19 -9.24
C LEU A 168 -22.66 -14.56 -9.56
N ASP A 169 -22.23 -15.77 -9.20
CA ASP A 169 -20.88 -16.29 -9.49
C ASP A 169 -20.77 -16.87 -10.91
#